data_AF-A0A5S4EHB3-F1
#
_entry.id   AF-A0A5S4EHB3-F1
#
_cell.length_a   1.000
_cell.length_b   1.000
_cell.length_c   1.000
_cell.angle_alpha   90.00
_cell.angle_beta   90.00
_cell.angle_gamma   90.00
#
_symmetry.space_group_name_H-M   'P 1'
#
loop_
_entity.id
_entity.type
_entity.pdbx_description
1 polymer ?
#
loop_
_entity_poly.entity_id
_entity_poly.type
_entity_poly.pdbx_seq_one_letter_code
_entity_poly.pdbx_strand_id
1 'polypeptide(L)'
;MECLIGHQSEQLEAGGRRRVELEIQAIALGETTQWLQAASPGAALQLTGFLAARSRGSRQPRLHITKIDFVEGNQDGKVLQKEG
;
A
#
# COMPACT_ATOMS: atom_id res chain seq x y z
N MET A 1 -7.52 -8.45 5.19
CA MET A 1 -7.44 -8.62 3.72
C MET A 1 -5.98 -8.67 3.28
N GLU A 2 -5.63 -9.53 2.34
CA GLU A 2 -4.29 -9.57 1.72
C GLU A 2 -4.34 -8.96 0.31
N CYS A 3 -3.25 -8.33 -0.13
CA CYS A 3 -3.07 -7.86 -1.51
C CYS A 3 -1.58 -7.80 -1.87
N LEU A 4 -1.28 -7.61 -3.16
CA LEU A 4 0.07 -7.34 -3.65
C LEU A 4 0.19 -5.84 -3.96
N ILE A 5 1.26 -5.21 -3.49
CA ILE A 5 1.55 -3.79 -3.76
C ILE A 5 2.74 -3.70 -4.71
N GLY A 6 2.52 -3.04 -5.85
CA GLY A 6 3.59 -2.58 -6.73
C GLY A 6 4.10 -1.22 -6.27
N HIS A 7 5.40 -1.11 -6.02
CA HIS A 7 6.10 0.13 -5.74
C HIS A 7 7.07 0.44 -6.87
N GLN A 8 7.00 1.66 -7.38
CA GLN A 8 7.95 2.20 -8.35
C GLN A 8 8.38 3.60 -7.92
N SER A 9 9.68 3.86 -7.92
CA SER A 9 10.24 5.18 -7.59
C SER A 9 11.66 5.37 -8.11
N GLU A 10 12.22 6.57 -7.93
CA GLU A 10 13.66 6.81 -7.98
C GLU A 10 14.14 7.24 -6.59
N GLN A 11 15.25 6.65 -6.13
CA GLN A 11 15.88 6.94 -4.84
C GLN A 11 17.29 7.49 -5.05
N LEU A 12 17.78 8.28 -4.08
CA LEU A 12 19.18 8.68 -4.02
C LEU A 12 19.96 7.65 -3.20
N GLU A 13 20.98 7.03 -3.80
CA GLU A 13 21.83 6.04 -3.13
C GLU A 13 23.30 6.31 -3.50
N ALA A 14 24.15 6.53 -2.50
CA ALA A 14 25.57 6.86 -2.67
C ALA A 14 25.82 8.01 -3.68
N GLY A 15 24.92 8.99 -3.74
CA GLY A 15 25.01 10.14 -4.66
C GLY A 15 24.46 9.88 -6.08
N GLY A 16 24.07 8.66 -6.41
CA GLY A 16 23.43 8.31 -7.69
C GLY A 16 21.91 8.17 -7.58
N ARG A 17 21.20 8.42 -8.69
CA ARG A 17 19.77 8.08 -8.79
C ARG A 17 19.62 6.60 -9.12
N ARG A 18 18.77 5.91 -8.37
CA ARG A 18 18.47 4.50 -8.56
C ARG A 18 16.97 4.30 -8.77
N ARG A 19 16.60 3.71 -9.90
CA ARG A 19 15.24 3.22 -10.13
C ARG A 19 14.97 2.04 -9.19
N VAL A 20 13.86 2.10 -8.49
CA VAL A 20 13.39 1.06 -7.56
C VAL A 20 12.07 0.52 -8.07
N GLU A 21 12.00 -0.79 -8.21
CA GLU A 21 10.78 -1.54 -8.51
C GLU A 21 10.69 -2.69 -7.52
N LEU A 22 9.53 -2.83 -6.88
CA LEU A 22 9.30 -3.83 -5.84
C LEU A 22 7.83 -4.27 -5.88
N GLU A 23 7.61 -5.58 -5.83
CA GLU A 23 6.33 -6.13 -5.43
C GLU A 23 6.43 -6.67 -4.01
N ILE A 24 5.50 -6.27 -3.15
CA ILE A 24 5.47 -6.75 -1.76
C ILE A 24 4.06 -7.17 -1.35
N GLN A 25 3.98 -8.30 -0.67
CA GLN A 25 2.73 -8.77 -0.08
C GLN A 25 2.34 -7.84 1.08
N ALA A 26 1.07 -7.46 1.15
CA ALA A 26 0.54 -6.64 2.23
C ALA A 26 -0.64 -7.31 2.94
N ILE A 27 -0.92 -6.88 4.16
CA ILE A 27 -2.11 -7.25 4.93
C ILE A 27 -2.68 -6.06 5.67
N ALA A 28 -3.99 -5.88 5.53
CA ALA A 28 -4.81 -4.99 6.34
C ALA A 28 -5.65 -5.80 7.33
N LEU A 29 -5.80 -5.30 8.55
CA LEU A 29 -6.57 -5.90 9.63
C LEU A 29 -7.48 -4.85 10.28
N GLY A 30 -8.63 -5.27 10.79
CA GLY A 30 -9.60 -4.36 11.38
C GLY A 30 -10.11 -3.34 10.37
N GLU A 31 -10.21 -2.06 10.78
CA GLU A 31 -10.76 -0.97 9.99
C GLU A 31 -10.05 -0.76 8.63
N THR A 32 -8.71 -0.91 8.59
CA THR A 32 -7.93 -0.79 7.35
C THR A 32 -8.35 -1.79 6.25
N THR A 33 -9.02 -2.88 6.63
CA THR A 33 -9.56 -3.86 5.68
C THR A 33 -10.60 -3.23 4.76
N GLN A 34 -11.52 -2.43 5.31
CA GLN A 34 -12.62 -1.85 4.54
C GLN A 34 -12.09 -0.82 3.53
N TRP A 35 -11.15 0.01 3.96
CA TRP A 35 -10.48 0.99 3.10
C TRP A 35 -9.70 0.32 1.96
N LEU A 36 -8.95 -0.75 2.27
CA LEU A 36 -8.22 -1.49 1.25
C LEU A 36 -9.17 -2.20 0.26
N GLN A 37 -10.33 -2.70 0.70
CA GLN A 37 -11.34 -3.29 -0.17
C GLN A 37 -11.98 -2.26 -1.12
N ALA A 38 -12.08 -1.00 -0.70
CA ALA A 38 -12.62 0.07 -1.53
C ALA A 38 -11.64 0.54 -2.61
N ALA A 39 -10.34 0.26 -2.46
CA ALA A 39 -9.34 0.60 -3.47
C ALA A 39 -9.43 -0.34 -4.68
N SER A 40 -9.49 0.24 -5.88
CA SER A 40 -9.41 -0.54 -7.13
C SER A 40 -7.98 -1.01 -7.40
N PRO A 41 -7.75 -2.19 -8.01
CA PRO A 41 -6.43 -2.56 -8.50
C PRO A 41 -5.83 -1.47 -9.39
N GLY A 42 -4.57 -1.14 -9.17
CA GLY A 42 -3.88 -0.05 -9.86
C GLY A 42 -4.11 1.34 -9.27
N ALA A 43 -4.99 1.49 -8.26
CA ALA A 43 -5.12 2.76 -7.54
C ALA A 43 -3.81 3.14 -6.86
N ALA A 44 -3.44 4.42 -6.98
CA ALA A 44 -2.29 4.98 -6.26
C ALA A 44 -2.67 5.23 -4.80
N LEU A 45 -1.95 4.58 -3.89
CA LEU A 45 -2.18 4.67 -2.46
C LEU A 45 -0.88 5.07 -1.74
N GLN A 46 -1.03 5.83 -0.66
CA GLN A 46 -0.01 5.98 0.35
C GLN A 46 -0.32 5.03 1.50
N LEU A 47 0.57 4.08 1.73
CA LEU A 47 0.42 3.05 2.75
C LEU A 47 1.46 3.27 3.85
N THR A 48 1.02 3.25 5.10
CA THR A 48 1.91 3.25 6.27
C THR A 48 1.71 1.95 7.04
N GLY A 49 2.79 1.44 7.64
CA GLY A 49 2.76 0.16 8.32
C GLY A 49 4.12 -0.27 8.85
N PHE A 50 4.26 -1.56 9.11
CA PHE A 50 5.52 -2.21 9.49
C PHE A 50 5.75 -3.49 8.70
N LEU A 51 7.02 -3.91 8.58
CA LEU A 51 7.38 -5.16 7.91
C LEU A 51 7.47 -6.31 8.91
N ALA A 52 6.97 -7.47 8.50
CA ALA A 52 7.14 -8.72 9.24
C ALA A 52 7.37 -9.90 8.27
N ALA A 53 7.94 -11.00 8.77
CA ALA A 53 7.97 -12.24 8.01
C ALA A 53 6.54 -12.74 7.73
N ARG A 54 6.29 -13.25 6.52
CA ARG A 54 4.96 -13.76 6.13
C ARG A 54 4.42 -14.84 7.08
N SER A 55 5.31 -15.65 7.65
CA SER A 55 5.01 -16.71 8.62
C SER A 55 6.25 -17.04 9.44
N ARG A 56 6.10 -17.86 10.48
CA ARG A 56 7.22 -18.34 11.31
C ARG A 56 8.27 -19.03 10.43
N GLY A 57 9.49 -18.49 10.41
CA GLY A 57 10.60 -19.01 9.62
C GLY A 57 10.66 -18.53 8.16
N SER A 58 9.70 -17.72 7.70
CA SER A 58 9.74 -17.16 6.35
C SER A 58 10.78 -16.04 6.25
N ARG A 59 11.52 -16.02 5.13
CA ARG A 59 12.42 -14.90 4.75
C ARG A 59 11.73 -13.87 3.86
N GLN A 60 10.46 -14.10 3.51
CA GLN A 60 9.68 -13.17 2.70
C GLN A 60 9.04 -12.11 3.59
N PRO A 61 9.40 -10.82 3.44
CA PRO A 61 8.73 -9.75 4.16
C PRO A 61 7.32 -9.52 3.61
N ARG A 62 6.42 -9.09 4.49
CA ARG A 62 5.12 -8.52 4.13
C ARG A 62 4.92 -7.21 4.85
N LEU A 63 4.18 -6.29 4.23
CA LEU A 63 3.72 -5.06 4.86
C LEU A 63 2.44 -5.31 5.66
N HIS A 64 2.46 -5.00 6.96
CA HIS A 64 1.27 -4.89 7.78
C HIS A 64 0.80 -3.43 7.77
N ILE A 65 -0.33 -3.17 7.13
CA ILE A 65 -0.87 -1.84 6.92
C ILE A 65 -1.53 -1.33 8.19
N THR A 66 -1.12 -0.15 8.65
CA THR A 66 -1.71 0.56 9.79
C THR A 66 -2.46 1.83 9.37
N LYS A 67 -2.15 2.39 8.20
CA LYS A 67 -2.85 3.55 7.62
C LYS A 67 -2.86 3.49 6.10
N ILE A 68 -3.95 3.95 5.50
CA ILE A 68 -4.13 4.11 4.06
C ILE A 68 -4.56 5.56 3.83
N ASP A 69 -3.79 6.27 3.03
CA ASP A 69 -4.15 7.59 2.50
C ASP A 69 -4.35 7.44 0.99
N PHE A 70 -5.53 7.83 0.52
CA PHE A 70 -5.82 7.86 -0.92
C PHE A 70 -5.18 9.11 -1.50
N VAL A 71 -4.36 8.93 -2.54
CA VAL A 71 -3.77 10.06 -3.25
C VAL A 71 -4.83 10.60 -4.20
N GLU A 72 -5.48 11.73 -3.86
CA GLU A 72 -6.42 12.37 -4.76
C GLU A 72 -5.68 12.85 -6.03
N GLY A 73 -6.02 12.24 -7.16
CA GLY A 73 -5.31 12.46 -8.43
C GLY A 73 -5.96 11.76 -9.63
N ASN A 74 -7.19 12.17 -9.94
CA ASN A 74 -7.90 12.06 -11.23
C ASN A 74 -8.00 10.68 -11.93
N GLN A 75 -9.02 9.88 -11.58
CA GLN A 75 -10.03 9.39 -12.54
C GLN A 75 -11.21 8.74 -11.79
N ASP A 76 -12.40 9.24 -12.12
CA ASP A 76 -13.75 8.79 -11.75
C ASP A 76 -14.19 8.88 -10.28
N GLY A 77 -14.94 9.95 -10.02
CA GLY A 77 -15.52 10.26 -8.73
C GLY A 77 -16.65 9.32 -8.33
N LYS A 78 -16.64 8.97 -7.04
CA LYS A 78 -17.81 9.07 -6.17
C LYS A 78 -17.28 9.45 -4.78
N VAL A 79 -17.34 10.74 -4.49
CA VAL A 79 -17.23 11.25 -3.11
C VAL A 79 -18.42 10.65 -2.36
N LEU A 80 -18.16 9.66 -1.50
CA LEU A 80 -19.15 9.22 -0.52
C LEU A 80 -19.23 10.32 0.53
N GLN A 81 -20.15 11.26 0.34
CA GLN A 81 -20.58 12.17 1.38
C GLN A 81 -21.22 11.33 2.49
N LYS A 82 -20.69 11.45 3.71
CA LYS A 82 -21.33 10.95 4.92
C LYS A 82 -22.27 12.07 5.39
N GLU A 83 -23.57 11.89 5.20
CA GLU A 83 -24.57 12.73 5.87
C GLU A 83 -24.49 12.49 7.39
N GLY A 84 -24.74 13.57 8.14
CA GLY A 84 -24.67 13.61 9.61
C GLY A 84 -25.89 13.06 10.32
#